data_AF-A0A3D3HDW0-F1
#
_entry.id   AF-A0A3D3HDW0-F1
#
_cell.length_a   1.000
_cell.length_b   1.000
_cell.length_c   1.000
_cell.angle_alpha   90.00
_cell.angle_beta   90.00
_cell.angle_gamma   90.00
#
_symmetry.space_group_name_H-M   'P 1'
#
loop_
_entity.id
_entity.type
_entity.pdbx_description
1 polymer ?
#
loop_
_entity_poly.entity_id
_entity_poly.type
_entity_poly.pdbx_seq_one_letter_code
_entity_poly.pdbx_strand_id
1 'polypeptide(L)' 'MSNHAIQITDLTRRYGQDRGIENINLQVEEGEIFGFIGPNSAGKSTTIRVLFNLLFP' A
#
# COMPACT_ATOMS: atom_id res chain seq x y z
N MET A 1 -22.19 -0.69 -10.36
CA MET A 1 -21.38 -0.60 -9.14
C MET A 1 -19.97 -1.00 -9.56
N SER A 2 -18.95 -0.18 -9.30
CA SER A 2 -17.58 -0.61 -9.55
C SER A 2 -17.18 -1.57 -8.43
N ASN A 3 -16.52 -2.67 -8.80
CA ASN A 3 -16.09 -3.71 -7.87
C ASN A 3 -14.59 -3.51 -7.65
N HIS A 4 -14.21 -2.91 -6.52
CA HIS A 4 -12.80 -2.76 -6.17
C HIS A 4 -12.24 -4.10 -5.72
N ALA A 5 -11.22 -4.60 -6.42
CA ALA A 5 -10.47 -5.79 -5.99
C ALA A 5 -9.56 -5.47 -4.79
N ILE A 6 -9.07 -4.23 -4.70
CA ILE A 6 -8.28 -3.74 -3.58
C ILE A 6 -8.79 -2.35 -3.18
N GLN A 7 -9.03 -2.16 -1.89
CA GLN A 7 -9.31 -0.86 -1.30
C GLN A 7 -8.43 -0.66 -0.05
N ILE A 8 -7.64 0.40 -0.07
CA ILE A 8 -6.80 0.84 1.04
C ILE A 8 -7.27 2.23 1.46
N THR A 9 -7.47 2.42 2.76
CA THR A 9 -7.84 3.71 3.33
C THR A 9 -6.89 4.04 4.48
N ASP A 10 -6.24 5.19 4.39
CA ASP A 10 -5.33 5.77 5.39
C ASP A 10 -4.25 4.81 5.91
N LEU A 11 -3.76 3.90 5.06
CA LEU A 11 -2.78 2.91 5.49
C LEU A 11 -1.48 3.60 5.89
N THR A 12 -1.15 3.43 7.17
CA THR A 12 0.04 3.96 7.80
C THR A 12 0.77 2.82 8.48
N ARG A 13 2.08 2.74 8.24
CA ARG A 13 2.99 1.80 8.89
C ARG A 13 4.28 2.51 9.20
N ARG A 14 4.66 2.55 10.47
CA ARG A 14 5.94 3.11 10.93
C ARG A 14 6.91 2.03 11.41
N TYR A 15 8.18 2.27 11.17
CA TYR A 15 9.34 1.56 11.72
C TYR A 15 10.09 2.54 12.61
N GLY A 16 9.80 2.51 13.91
CA GLY A 16 10.26 3.58 14.82
C GLY A 16 9.56 4.90 14.51
N GLN A 17 10.23 6.03 14.74
CA GLN A 17 9.60 7.35 14.65
C GLN A 17 9.49 7.88 13.20
N ASP A 18 10.56 7.76 12.41
CA ASP A 18 10.73 8.57 11.19
C ASP A 18 10.70 7.77 9.87
N ARG A 19 10.39 6.48 9.89
CA ARG A 19 10.50 5.63 8.70
C ARG A 19 9.23 4.84 8.45
N GLY A 20 8.71 4.86 7.23
CA GLY A 20 7.51 4.08 6.93
C GLY A 20 6.74 4.55 5.71
N ILE A 21 5.50 4.10 5.64
CA ILE A 21 4.46 4.63 4.75
C ILE A 21 3.42 5.33 5.60
N GLU A 22 2.83 6.39 5.07
CA GLU A 22 1.86 7.20 5.78
C GLU A 22 0.75 7.60 4.83
N ASN A 23 -0.49 7.46 5.29
CA ASN A 23 -1.68 7.93 4.60
C ASN A 23 -1.80 7.42 3.15
N ILE A 24 -1.52 6.13 2.93
CA ILE A 24 -1.69 5.50 1.62
C ILE A 24 -3.17 5.22 1.40
N ASN A 25 -3.72 5.83 0.35
CA ASN A 25 -5.06 5.60 -0.15
C ASN A 25 -4.97 5.05 -1.58
N LEU A 26 -5.60 3.89 -1.82
CA LEU A 26 -5.54 3.19 -3.11
C LEU A 26 -6.84 2.45 -3.37
N GLN A 27 -7.32 2.53 -4.61
CA GLN A 27 -8.40 1.71 -5.14
C GLN A 27 -7.87 1.05 -6.42
N VAL A 28 -8.11 -0.26 -6.56
CA VAL A 28 -7.78 -1.02 -7.76
C VAL A 28 -9.04 -1.76 -8.20
N GLU A 29 -9.43 -1.59 -9.45
CA GLU A 29 -10.61 -2.24 -10.02
C GLU A 29 -10.34 -3.72 -10.34
N GLU A 30 -11.39 -4.53 -10.37
CA GLU A 30 -11.29 -5.90 -10.87
C GLU A 30 -10.76 -5.94 -12.32
N GLY A 31 -9.70 -6.71 -12.56
CA GLY A 31 -9.05 -6.84 -13.87
C GLY A 31 -8.00 -5.77 -14.19
N GLU A 32 -7.78 -4.79 -13.31
CA GLU A 32 -6.76 -3.76 -13.49
C GLU A 32 -5.35 -4.29 -13.21
N ILE A 33 -4.37 -3.89 -14.04
CA ILE A 33 -2.95 -4.10 -13.77
C ILE A 33 -2.40 -2.85 -13.09
N PHE A 34 -2.08 -2.96 -11.81
CA PHE A 34 -1.54 -1.87 -11.00
C PHE A 34 -0.07 -2.11 -10.64
N GLY A 35 0.73 -1.03 -10.55
CA GLY A 35 2.13 -1.10 -10.15
C GLY A 35 2.61 0.13 -9.38
N PHE A 36 3.43 -0.07 -8.34
CA PHE A 36 4.08 1.00 -7.61
C PHE A 36 5.39 1.44 -8.29
N ILE A 37 5.56 2.74 -8.54
CA ILE A 37 6.79 3.33 -9.10
C ILE A 37 7.34 4.36 -8.12
N GLY A 38 8.67 4.43 -7.99
CA GLY A 38 9.34 5.41 -7.14
C GLY A 38 10.77 5.02 -6.78
N PRO A 39 11.53 5.91 -6.12
CA PRO A 39 12.92 5.66 -5.76
C PRO A 39 13.06 4.54 -4.72
N ASN A 40 14.31 4.10 -4.49
CA ASN A 40 14.61 3.14 -3.42
C ASN A 40 14.12 3.69 -2.08
N SER A 41 13.61 2.79 -1.23
CA SER A 41 13.06 3.12 0.09
C SER A 41 11.80 3.97 0.11
N ALA A 42 11.15 4.25 -1.03
CA ALA A 42 9.88 4.99 -1.10
C ALA A 42 8.65 4.26 -0.51
N GLY A 43 8.82 3.10 0.12
CA GLY A 43 7.71 2.35 0.74
C GLY A 43 7.04 1.30 -0.15
N LYS A 44 7.41 1.15 -1.42
CA LYS A 44 6.79 0.19 -2.38
C LYS A 44 6.64 -1.22 -1.81
N SER A 45 7.74 -1.84 -1.38
CA SER A 45 7.73 -3.20 -0.82
C SER A 45 7.05 -3.26 0.55
N THR A 46 7.08 -2.18 1.33
CA THR A 46 6.36 -2.09 2.60
C THR A 46 4.86 -2.15 2.36
N THR A 47 4.32 -1.35 1.43
CA THR A 47 2.89 -1.36 1.08
C THR A 47 2.44 -2.73 0.60
N ILE A 48 3.19 -3.36 -0.32
CA ILE A 48 2.87 -4.71 -0.83
C ILE A 48 2.86 -5.75 0.29
N ARG A 49 3.82 -5.70 1.21
CA ARG A 49 3.87 -6.63 2.35
C ARG A 49 2.70 -6.44 3.31
N VAL A 50 2.25 -5.20 3.53
CA VAL A 50 1.05 -4.96 4.36
C VAL A 50 -0.20 -5.50 3.68
N LEU A 51 -0.36 -5.26 2.37
CA LEU A 51 -1.48 -5.79 1.60
C LEU A 51 -1.58 -7.32 1.64
N PHE A 52 -0.44 -8.02 1.59
CA PHE A 52 -0.40 -9.48 1.69
C PHE A 52 -0.38 -10.02 3.12
N ASN A 53 -0.61 -9.17 4.13
CA ASN A 53 -0.58 -9.55 5.54
C ASN A 53 0.76 -10.21 5.97
N LEU A 54 1.85 -9.88 5.26
CA LEU A 54 3.22 -10.30 5.58
C LEU A 54 3.89 -9.33 6.56
N LEU A 55 3.25 -8.18 6.77
CA LEU A 55 3.64 -7.14 7.70
C LEU A 55 2.36 -6.50 8.24
N PHE A 56 2.19 -6.45 9.56
CA PHE A 56 1.06 -5.75 10.15
C PHE A 56 1.25 -4.22 10.06
N PRO A 57 0.18 -3.41 9.93
CA PRO A 57 0.24 -1.95 9.98
C PRO A 57 0.81 -1.43 11.31
#